data_AF-A0A958J140-F1
#
_entry.id   AF-A0A958J140-F1
#
_cell.length_a   1.000
_cell.length_b   1.000
_cell.length_c   1.000
_cell.angle_alpha   90.00
_cell.angle_beta   90.00
_cell.angle_gamma   90.00
#
_symmetry.space_group_name_H-M   'P 1'
#
loop_
_entity.id
_entity.type
_entity.pdbx_description
1 polymer ?
#
loop_
_entity_poly.entity_id
_entity_poly.type
_entity_poly.pdbx_seq_one_letter_code
_entity_poly.pdbx_strand_id
1 'polypeptide(L)'
;MAIINPNIRKLLENLRKLKTAHQRLSQSSGNRRIAEQKAERAFQVVMEQLKDPQLVELLDEIITGNAQKLQSQMDDIQKKLSKNHSEIVGKEARAMQEMKMKRDELAKRLHEAELLKKEQAELIKENQSLRELLEKNHRKAVVMYDALRSEKIDRTSKKQRKRNIEKGIVSTIFGVGAIAANTQFPSLAVFSYMFALTALHKASRDFVSGDEGNPD
;
A
#
# COMPACT_ATOMS: atom_id res chain seq x y z
N MET A 1 -3.75 26.10 3.32
CA MET A 1 -3.96 24.65 3.05
C MET A 1 -3.44 24.40 1.64
N ALA A 2 -2.57 23.40 1.44
CA ALA A 2 -2.17 23.02 0.09
C ALA A 2 -3.41 22.51 -0.67
N ILE A 3 -3.67 23.04 -1.87
CA ILE A 3 -4.77 22.60 -2.72
C ILE A 3 -4.35 21.23 -3.26
N ILE A 4 -5.01 20.17 -2.79
CA ILE A 4 -4.70 18.82 -3.25
C ILE A 4 -5.03 18.73 -4.74
N ASN A 5 -4.07 18.27 -5.56
CA ASN A 5 -4.33 18.00 -6.98
C ASN A 5 -5.58 17.10 -7.10
N PRO A 6 -6.60 17.51 -7.87
CA PRO A 6 -7.88 16.81 -7.92
C PRO A 6 -7.74 15.36 -8.39
N ASN A 7 -6.78 15.07 -9.28
CA ASN A 7 -6.52 13.72 -9.78
C ASN A 7 -5.97 12.81 -8.67
N ILE A 8 -5.06 13.34 -7.84
CA ILE A 8 -4.51 12.63 -6.68
C ILE A 8 -5.57 12.39 -5.62
N ARG A 9 -6.38 13.41 -5.31
CA ARG A 9 -7.48 13.26 -4.36
C ARG A 9 -8.43 12.13 -4.81
N LYS A 10 -8.80 12.13 -6.08
CA LYS A 10 -9.67 11.11 -6.67
C LYS A 10 -9.03 9.72 -6.61
N LEU A 11 -7.73 9.61 -6.88
CA LEU A 11 -6.97 8.36 -6.73
C LEU A 11 -7.01 7.84 -5.28
N LEU A 12 -6.71 8.68 -4.29
CA LEU A 12 -6.75 8.31 -2.87
C LEU A 12 -8.16 7.85 -2.43
N GLU A 13 -9.21 8.51 -2.93
CA GLU A 13 -10.58 8.12 -2.67
C GLU A 13 -10.92 6.75 -3.28
N ASN A 14 -10.47 6.48 -4.50
CA ASN A 14 -10.72 5.21 -5.18
C ASN A 14 -9.89 4.06 -4.59
N LEU A 15 -8.66 4.32 -4.14
CA LEU A 15 -7.86 3.39 -3.33
C LEU A 15 -8.59 3.02 -2.02
N ARG A 16 -9.22 4.00 -1.36
CA ARG A 16 -10.07 3.73 -0.20
C ARG A 16 -11.28 2.85 -0.56
N LYS A 17 -11.95 3.12 -1.67
CA LYS A 17 -13.07 2.28 -2.16
C LYS A 17 -12.61 0.85 -2.44
N LEU A 18 -11.44 0.67 -3.04
CA LEU A 18 -10.82 -0.63 -3.27
C LEU A 18 -10.55 -1.37 -1.95
N LYS A 19 -9.99 -0.68 -0.94
CA LYS A 19 -9.80 -1.24 0.41
C LYS A 19 -11.12 -1.74 1.01
N THR A 20 -12.17 -0.92 0.95
CA THR A 20 -13.49 -1.29 1.45
C THR A 20 -14.10 -2.45 0.67
N ALA A 21 -13.88 -2.53 -0.65
CA ALA A 21 -14.37 -3.63 -1.47
C ALA A 21 -13.69 -4.95 -1.09
N HIS A 22 -12.37 -4.96 -0.88
CA HIS A 22 -11.66 -6.15 -0.38
C HIS A 22 -12.08 -6.56 1.03
N GLN A 23 -12.33 -5.61 1.93
CA GLN A 23 -12.87 -5.91 3.27
C GLN A 23 -14.24 -6.61 3.17
N ARG A 24 -15.10 -6.17 2.25
CA ARG A 24 -16.40 -6.80 2.00
C ARG A 24 -16.25 -8.19 1.38
N LEU A 25 -15.34 -8.36 0.42
CA LEU A 25 -15.03 -9.67 -0.18
C LEU A 25 -14.56 -10.69 0.88
N SER A 26 -13.69 -10.24 1.78
CA SER A 26 -13.22 -11.02 2.91
C SER A 26 -14.37 -11.46 3.83
N GLN A 27 -15.40 -10.63 4.02
CA GLN A 27 -16.52 -10.89 4.91
C GLN A 27 -17.72 -11.62 4.26
N SER A 28 -17.86 -11.60 2.93
CA SER A 28 -19.08 -12.08 2.26
C SER A 28 -19.18 -13.62 2.29
N SER A 29 -20.16 -14.18 3.00
CA SER A 29 -20.45 -15.62 3.01
C SER A 29 -21.44 -16.05 1.92
N GLY A 30 -22.47 -15.24 1.61
CA GLY A 30 -23.53 -15.59 0.64
C GLY A 30 -23.45 -14.91 -0.73
N ASN A 31 -23.05 -13.64 -0.81
CA ASN A 31 -23.06 -12.84 -2.06
C ASN A 31 -21.66 -12.62 -2.64
N ARG A 32 -20.89 -13.70 -2.80
CA ARG A 32 -19.47 -13.63 -3.19
C ARG A 32 -19.27 -13.02 -4.57
N ARG A 33 -19.96 -13.52 -5.60
CA ARG A 33 -19.79 -13.03 -6.98
C ARG A 33 -20.00 -11.52 -7.08
N ILE A 34 -20.94 -10.99 -6.29
CA ILE A 34 -21.20 -9.55 -6.19
C ILE A 34 -20.06 -8.82 -5.47
N ALA A 35 -19.54 -9.36 -4.38
CA ALA A 35 -18.42 -8.76 -3.65
C ALA A 35 -17.13 -8.75 -4.47
N GLU A 36 -16.86 -9.83 -5.20
CA GLU A 36 -15.74 -9.99 -6.12
C GLU A 36 -15.84 -9.01 -7.28
N GLN A 37 -17.00 -8.93 -7.95
CA GLN A 37 -17.26 -7.92 -8.99
C GLN A 37 -17.11 -6.49 -8.47
N LYS A 38 -17.46 -6.21 -7.22
CA LYS A 38 -17.26 -4.88 -6.61
C LYS A 38 -15.78 -4.58 -6.36
N ALA A 39 -15.01 -5.58 -5.93
CA ALA A 39 -13.56 -5.44 -5.77
C ALA A 39 -12.88 -5.23 -7.12
N GLU A 40 -13.26 -6.03 -8.13
CA GLU A 40 -12.76 -5.91 -9.50
C GLU A 40 -13.07 -4.54 -10.10
N ARG A 41 -14.32 -4.07 -10.02
CA ARG A 41 -14.69 -2.74 -10.52
C ARG A 41 -13.90 -1.63 -9.81
N ALA A 42 -13.72 -1.71 -8.49
CA ALA A 42 -12.94 -0.73 -7.76
C ALA A 42 -11.46 -0.77 -8.16
N PHE A 43 -10.92 -1.96 -8.43
CA PHE A 43 -9.56 -2.15 -8.92
C PHE A 43 -9.38 -1.55 -10.31
N GLN A 44 -10.27 -1.86 -11.26
CA GLN A 44 -10.24 -1.30 -12.60
C GLN A 44 -10.29 0.24 -12.59
N VAL A 45 -11.14 0.84 -11.76
CA VAL A 45 -11.19 2.30 -11.60
C VAL A 45 -9.85 2.87 -11.15
N VAL A 46 -9.16 2.23 -10.20
CA VAL A 46 -7.82 2.65 -9.77
C VAL A 46 -6.80 2.49 -10.89
N MET A 47 -6.83 1.36 -11.60
CA MET A 47 -5.90 1.08 -12.70
C MET A 47 -6.05 2.07 -13.86
N GLU A 48 -7.29 2.43 -14.23
CA GLU A 48 -7.54 3.42 -15.27
C GLU A 48 -7.02 4.81 -14.86
N GLN A 49 -7.12 5.18 -13.58
CA GLN A 49 -6.50 6.41 -13.11
C GLN A 49 -4.97 6.35 -13.16
N LEU A 50 -4.36 5.22 -12.78
CA LEU A 50 -2.90 5.05 -12.88
C LEU A 50 -2.41 4.95 -14.33
N LYS A 51 -3.30 4.91 -15.33
CA LYS A 51 -2.99 5.03 -16.76
C LYS A 51 -3.23 6.43 -17.32
N ASP A 52 -3.86 7.33 -16.55
CA ASP A 52 -4.06 8.71 -16.96
C ASP A 52 -2.70 9.40 -17.19
N PRO A 53 -2.43 9.95 -18.39
CA PRO A 53 -1.10 10.47 -18.71
C PRO A 53 -0.61 11.56 -17.75
N GLN A 54 -1.50 12.45 -17.30
CA GLN A 54 -1.12 13.51 -16.37
C GLN A 54 -0.76 12.94 -15.00
N LEU A 55 -1.48 11.92 -14.55
CA LEU A 55 -1.17 11.26 -13.29
C LEU A 55 0.11 10.42 -13.38
N VAL A 56 0.34 9.76 -14.52
CA VAL A 56 1.56 8.98 -14.78
C VAL A 56 2.79 9.87 -14.67
N GLU A 57 2.80 11.00 -15.40
CA GLU A 57 3.93 11.96 -15.39
C GLU A 57 4.22 12.45 -13.96
N LEU A 58 3.18 12.89 -13.24
CA LEU A 58 3.31 13.34 -11.85
C LEU A 58 3.87 12.26 -10.91
N LEU A 59 3.45 11.00 -11.08
CA LEU A 59 3.92 9.90 -10.25
C LEU A 59 5.36 9.51 -10.62
N ASP A 60 5.69 9.45 -11.90
CA ASP A 60 7.02 9.05 -12.39
C ASP A 60 8.12 10.03 -11.96
N GLU A 61 7.86 11.34 -12.03
CA GLU A 61 8.79 12.37 -11.55
C GLU A 61 9.12 12.17 -10.06
N ILE A 62 8.10 11.87 -9.26
CA ILE A 62 8.24 11.71 -7.80
C ILE A 62 8.90 10.38 -7.46
N ILE A 63 8.49 9.31 -8.12
CA ILE A 63 9.07 7.98 -7.89
C ILE A 63 10.56 8.03 -8.24
N THR A 64 10.91 8.51 -9.43
CA THR A 64 12.31 8.58 -9.89
C THR A 64 13.13 9.50 -8.99
N GLY A 65 12.63 10.71 -8.71
CA GLY A 65 13.34 11.69 -7.90
C GLY A 65 13.56 11.23 -6.46
N ASN A 66 12.58 10.55 -5.86
CA ASN A 66 12.72 10.04 -4.49
C ASN A 66 13.52 8.74 -4.42
N ALA A 67 13.45 7.87 -5.43
CA ALA A 67 14.30 6.68 -5.51
C ALA A 67 15.78 7.06 -5.52
N GLN A 68 16.17 8.05 -6.34
CA GLN A 68 17.55 8.55 -6.41
C GLN A 68 18.00 9.19 -5.09
N LYS A 69 17.16 10.02 -4.46
CA LYS A 69 17.46 10.64 -3.15
C LYS A 69 17.59 9.59 -2.05
N LEU A 70 16.68 8.62 -2.00
CA LEU A 70 16.72 7.55 -1.01
C LEU A 70 17.98 6.69 -1.18
N GLN A 71 18.38 6.40 -2.41
CA GLN A 71 19.59 5.62 -2.71
C GLN A 71 20.88 6.37 -2.32
N SER A 72 20.95 7.69 -2.53
CA SER A 72 22.15 8.50 -2.26
C SER A 72 22.25 9.02 -0.83
N GLN A 73 21.14 9.15 -0.09
CA GLN A 73 21.09 9.83 1.22
C GLN A 73 20.44 8.99 2.33
N MET A 74 20.33 7.66 2.15
CA MET A 74 19.62 6.75 3.06
C MET A 74 19.97 6.98 4.54
N ASP A 75 21.26 7.02 4.87
CA ASP A 75 21.72 7.14 6.26
C ASP A 75 21.30 8.47 6.90
N ASP A 76 21.33 9.56 6.13
CA ASP A 76 20.92 10.89 6.60
C ASP A 76 19.40 11.01 6.73
N ILE A 77 18.66 10.37 5.83
CA ILE A 77 17.21 10.27 5.90
C ILE A 77 16.81 9.50 7.16
N GLN A 78 17.44 8.36 7.46
CA GLN A 78 17.17 7.56 8.66
C GLN A 78 17.51 8.33 9.95
N LYS A 79 18.61 9.08 9.97
CA LYS A 79 18.94 9.97 11.11
C LYS A 79 17.89 11.08 11.30
N LYS A 80 17.38 11.67 10.22
CA LYS A 80 16.31 12.69 10.29
C LYS A 80 15.00 12.07 10.77
N LEU A 81 14.69 10.87 10.30
CA LEU A 81 13.48 10.12 10.64
C LEU A 81 13.40 9.83 12.14
N SER A 82 14.47 9.25 12.69
CA SER A 82 14.58 8.93 14.11
C SER A 82 14.50 10.16 15.02
N LYS A 83 15.07 11.30 14.59
CA LYS A 83 15.02 12.56 15.35
C LYS A 83 13.66 13.26 15.29
N ASN A 84 12.98 13.21 14.15
CA ASN A 84 11.76 13.99 13.88
C ASN A 84 10.49 13.12 13.77
N HIS A 85 10.51 11.91 14.35
CA HIS A 85 9.48 10.88 14.16
C HIS A 85 8.05 11.41 14.33
N SER A 86 7.74 12.03 15.47
CA SER A 86 6.37 12.51 15.79
C SER A 86 5.87 13.58 14.81
N GLU A 87 6.77 14.45 14.36
CA GLU A 87 6.45 15.50 13.39
C GLU A 87 6.15 14.91 12.01
N ILE A 88 6.99 13.97 11.56
CA ILE A 88 6.82 13.27 10.28
C ILE A 88 5.50 12.50 10.29
N VAL A 89 5.22 11.71 11.34
CA VAL A 89 3.92 11.01 11.48
C VAL A 89 2.74 11.99 11.44
N GLY A 90 2.86 13.13 12.10
CA GLY A 90 1.80 14.15 12.12
C GLY A 90 1.52 14.72 10.74
N LYS A 91 2.55 14.94 9.93
CA LYS A 91 2.39 15.46 8.57
C LYS A 91 1.92 14.39 7.58
N GLU A 92 2.42 13.16 7.68
CA GLU A 92 1.94 12.00 6.91
C GLU A 92 0.47 11.69 7.19
N ALA A 93 0.03 11.81 8.44
CA ALA A 93 -1.37 11.65 8.81
C ALA A 93 -2.29 12.66 8.11
N ARG A 94 -1.81 13.88 7.87
CA ARG A 94 -2.53 14.89 7.09
C ARG A 94 -2.55 14.53 5.60
N ALA A 95 -1.41 14.11 5.06
CA ALA A 95 -1.31 13.69 3.66
C ALA A 95 -2.24 12.50 3.33
N MET A 96 -2.37 11.57 4.29
CA MET A 96 -3.15 10.35 4.15
C MET A 96 -4.58 10.46 4.73
N GLN A 97 -5.04 11.67 5.04
CA GLN A 97 -6.35 11.89 5.67
C GLN A 97 -7.50 11.34 4.81
N GLU A 98 -7.41 11.46 3.47
CA GLU A 98 -8.44 10.96 2.55
C GLU A 98 -8.60 9.44 2.61
N MET A 99 -7.52 8.72 2.96
CA MET A 99 -7.51 7.28 3.19
C MET A 99 -8.01 6.87 4.58
N LYS A 100 -8.32 7.83 5.46
CA LYS A 100 -8.80 7.64 6.84
C LYS A 100 -7.88 6.73 7.67
N MET A 101 -6.57 6.89 7.51
CA MET A 101 -5.61 6.14 8.32
C MET A 101 -5.47 6.72 9.72
N LYS A 102 -5.38 5.84 10.71
CA LYS A 102 -5.14 6.24 12.09
C LYS A 102 -3.67 6.60 12.27
N ARG A 103 -3.41 7.60 13.12
CA ARG A 103 -2.05 8.04 13.45
C ARG A 103 -1.18 6.90 13.99
N ASP A 104 -1.74 6.04 14.83
CA ASP A 104 -1.01 4.90 15.40
C ASP A 104 -0.60 3.86 14.34
N GLU A 105 -1.44 3.69 13.31
CA GLU A 105 -1.14 2.79 12.20
C GLU A 105 0.02 3.36 11.37
N LEU A 106 0.04 4.67 11.13
CA LEU A 106 1.15 5.35 10.46
C LEU A 106 2.44 5.32 11.28
N ALA A 107 2.36 5.56 12.60
CA ALA A 107 3.51 5.48 13.50
C ALA A 107 4.13 4.07 13.48
N LYS A 108 3.30 3.02 13.50
CA LYS A 108 3.78 1.64 13.37
C LYS A 108 4.50 1.40 12.04
N ARG A 109 3.94 1.89 10.92
CA ARG A 109 4.60 1.77 9.61
C ARG A 109 5.89 2.59 9.54
N LEU A 110 5.97 3.71 10.26
CA LEU A 110 7.19 4.52 10.32
C LEU A 110 8.30 3.80 11.04
N HIS A 111 7.96 3.17 12.16
CA HIS A 111 8.90 2.35 12.88
C HIS A 111 9.38 1.15 12.04
N GLU A 112 8.48 0.51 11.29
CA GLU A 112 8.87 -0.53 10.33
C GLU A 112 9.80 0.02 9.22
N ALA A 113 9.66 1.30 8.85
CA ALA A 113 10.54 1.98 7.90
C ALA A 113 11.93 2.29 8.46
N GLU A 114 12.03 2.64 9.74
CA GLU A 114 13.31 2.80 10.45
C GLU A 114 14.12 1.50 10.47
N LEU A 115 13.42 0.36 10.51
CA LEU A 115 14.01 -0.98 10.58
C LEU A 115 14.44 -1.55 9.22
N LEU A 116 14.10 -0.90 8.10
CA LEU A 116 14.66 -1.23 6.78
C LEU A 116 16.15 -0.85 6.75
N LYS A 117 16.99 -1.69 7.36
CA LYS A 117 18.44 -1.63 7.20
C LYS A 117 18.81 -2.41 5.94
N LYS A 118 19.04 -1.71 4.82
CA LYS A 118 19.73 -2.23 3.62
C LYS A 118 19.22 -3.54 2.99
N GLU A 119 18.15 -4.18 3.48
CA GLU A 119 17.42 -5.16 2.68
C GLU A 119 17.01 -4.40 1.42
N GLN A 120 17.52 -4.85 0.27
CA GLN A 120 17.28 -4.27 -1.03
C GLN A 120 15.80 -4.43 -1.38
N ALA A 121 14.92 -3.70 -0.67
CA ALA A 121 13.56 -3.51 -1.11
C ALA A 121 13.69 -2.90 -2.50
N GLU A 122 13.31 -3.68 -3.52
CA GLU A 122 13.36 -3.23 -4.90
C GLU A 122 12.68 -1.88 -4.97
N LEU A 123 13.49 -0.85 -5.26
CA LEU A 123 12.97 0.48 -5.41
C LEU A 123 12.01 0.46 -6.59
N ILE A 124 10.83 1.02 -6.38
CA ILE A 124 9.90 1.28 -7.47
C ILE A 124 10.52 2.42 -8.28
N LYS A 125 10.81 2.18 -9.55
CA LYS A 125 11.49 3.18 -10.39
C LYS A 125 10.51 3.97 -11.23
N GLU A 126 9.32 3.42 -11.43
CA GLU A 126 8.30 3.98 -12.30
C GLU A 126 6.90 3.53 -11.86
N ASN A 127 5.89 4.28 -12.30
CA ASN A 127 4.48 4.00 -12.09
C ASN A 127 4.06 2.68 -12.74
N GLN A 128 4.73 2.24 -13.81
CA GLN A 128 4.50 0.91 -14.39
C GLN A 128 4.73 -0.20 -13.34
N SER A 129 5.84 -0.17 -12.60
CA SER A 129 6.11 -1.16 -11.56
C SER A 129 5.07 -1.09 -10.42
N LEU A 130 4.57 0.12 -10.11
CA LEU A 130 3.50 0.29 -9.12
C LEU A 130 2.19 -0.37 -9.55
N ARG A 131 1.83 -0.20 -10.83
CA ARG A 131 0.66 -0.84 -11.46
C ARG A 131 0.77 -2.35 -11.44
N GLU A 132 1.90 -2.89 -11.89
CA GLU A 132 2.16 -4.33 -11.91
C GLU A 132 2.07 -4.94 -10.51
N LEU A 133 2.64 -4.27 -9.50
CA LEU A 133 2.57 -4.74 -8.12
C LEU A 133 1.14 -4.72 -7.57
N LEU A 134 0.39 -3.64 -7.83
CA LEU A 134 -1.01 -3.54 -7.42
C LEU A 134 -1.86 -4.63 -8.08
N GLU A 135 -1.68 -4.85 -9.38
CA GLU A 135 -2.38 -5.89 -10.14
C GLU A 135 -2.05 -7.29 -9.62
N LYS A 136 -0.76 -7.60 -9.46
CA LYS A 136 -0.28 -8.88 -8.92
C LYS A 136 -0.90 -9.16 -7.56
N ASN A 137 -0.86 -8.18 -6.66
CA ASN A 137 -1.39 -8.33 -5.30
C ASN A 137 -2.92 -8.43 -5.27
N HIS A 138 -3.61 -7.69 -6.14
CA HIS A 138 -5.06 -7.80 -6.30
C HIS A 138 -5.47 -9.21 -6.74
N ARG A 139 -4.87 -9.71 -7.83
CA ARG A 139 -5.13 -11.06 -8.36
C ARG A 139 -4.80 -12.13 -7.32
N LYS A 140 -3.64 -12.02 -6.65
CA LYS A 140 -3.24 -12.96 -5.60
C LYS A 140 -4.25 -12.98 -4.45
N ALA A 141 -4.74 -11.82 -4.00
CA ALA A 141 -5.74 -11.77 -2.93
C ALA A 141 -7.05 -12.46 -3.31
N VAL A 142 -7.56 -12.26 -4.53
CA VAL A 142 -8.78 -12.93 -5.01
C VAL A 142 -8.61 -14.45 -4.98
N VAL A 143 -7.51 -14.96 -5.55
CA VAL A 143 -7.20 -16.40 -5.57
C VAL A 143 -7.06 -16.97 -4.14
N MET A 144 -6.37 -16.27 -3.25
CA MET A 144 -6.19 -16.76 -1.87
C MET A 144 -7.51 -16.75 -1.07
N TYR A 145 -8.38 -15.76 -1.27
CA TYR A 145 -9.71 -15.77 -0.63
C TYR A 145 -10.57 -16.96 -1.09
N ASP A 146 -10.35 -17.43 -2.30
CA ASP A 146 -11.03 -18.61 -2.85
C ASP A 146 -10.47 -19.89 -2.25
N ALA A 147 -9.14 -20.03 -2.24
CA ALA A 147 -8.44 -21.18 -1.67
C ALA A 147 -8.82 -21.41 -0.19
N LEU A 148 -8.89 -20.34 0.62
CA LEU A 148 -9.31 -20.42 2.03
C LEU A 148 -10.71 -21.00 2.24
N ARG A 149 -11.55 -21.01 1.21
CA ARG A 149 -12.93 -21.48 1.28
C ARG A 149 -13.07 -22.90 0.76
N SER A 150 -12.29 -23.31 -0.23
CA SER A 150 -12.28 -24.66 -0.79
C SER A 150 -11.46 -25.64 0.04
N GLU A 151 -10.38 -25.17 0.69
CA GLU A 151 -9.51 -26.03 1.50
C GLU A 151 -10.17 -26.37 2.85
N LYS A 152 -10.06 -27.65 3.24
CA LYS A 152 -10.37 -28.11 4.61
C LYS A 152 -9.22 -27.72 5.54
N ILE A 153 -9.13 -26.43 5.84
CA ILE A 153 -8.20 -25.88 6.83
C ILE A 153 -8.94 -25.75 8.16
N ASP A 154 -8.23 -25.93 9.27
CA ASP A 154 -8.76 -25.60 10.58
C ASP A 154 -9.18 -24.11 10.67
N ARG A 155 -10.12 -23.83 11.57
CA ARG A 155 -10.71 -22.48 11.71
C ARG A 155 -9.68 -21.43 12.12
N THR A 156 -8.66 -21.81 12.90
CA THR A 156 -7.65 -20.89 13.43
C THR A 156 -6.71 -20.44 12.32
N SER A 157 -6.14 -21.39 11.58
CA SER A 157 -5.28 -21.12 10.42
C SER A 157 -6.03 -20.38 9.32
N LYS A 158 -7.29 -20.73 9.06
CA LYS A 158 -8.16 -19.99 8.12
C LYS A 158 -8.33 -18.53 8.52
N LYS A 159 -8.57 -18.26 9.81
CA LYS A 159 -8.68 -16.89 10.35
C LYS A 159 -7.36 -16.14 10.23
N GLN A 160 -6.24 -16.81 10.48
CA GLN A 160 -4.91 -16.21 10.39
C GLN A 160 -4.53 -15.88 8.94
N ARG A 161 -4.68 -16.82 8.01
CA ARG A 161 -4.42 -16.59 6.58
C ARG A 161 -5.32 -15.48 6.03
N LYS A 162 -6.60 -15.45 6.39
CA LYS A 162 -7.52 -14.35 6.04
C LYS A 162 -6.99 -12.98 6.50
N ARG A 163 -6.50 -12.88 7.74
CA ARG A 163 -5.88 -11.66 8.26
C ARG A 163 -4.61 -11.28 7.50
N ASN A 164 -3.81 -12.24 7.08
CA ASN A 164 -2.60 -11.98 6.30
C ASN A 164 -2.95 -11.42 4.91
N ILE A 165 -3.95 -11.99 4.22
CA ILE A 165 -4.44 -11.45 2.94
C ILE A 165 -4.96 -10.01 3.12
N GLU A 166 -5.73 -9.75 4.18
CA GLU A 166 -6.22 -8.41 4.50
C GLU A 166 -5.07 -7.42 4.75
N LYS A 167 -4.05 -7.82 5.52
CA LYS A 167 -2.84 -7.01 5.76
C LYS A 167 -2.08 -6.75 4.46
N GLY A 168 -1.94 -7.75 3.59
CA GLY A 168 -1.26 -7.62 2.31
C GLY A 168 -1.95 -6.59 1.41
N ILE A 169 -3.27 -6.69 1.27
CA ILE A 169 -4.08 -5.70 0.51
C ILE A 169 -3.97 -4.31 1.12
N VAL A 170 -4.15 -4.18 2.44
CA VAL A 170 -4.09 -2.87 3.11
C VAL A 170 -2.72 -2.24 2.92
N SER A 171 -1.64 -3.02 3.03
CA SER A 171 -0.27 -2.53 2.85
C SER A 171 0.00 -2.15 1.39
N THR A 172 -0.54 -2.90 0.42
CA THR A 172 -0.45 -2.56 -1.01
C THR A 172 -1.12 -1.22 -1.30
N ILE A 173 -2.39 -1.09 -0.91
CA ILE A 173 -3.19 0.11 -1.13
C ILE A 173 -2.57 1.32 -0.43
N PHE A 174 -2.07 1.12 0.79
CA PHE A 174 -1.36 2.16 1.53
C PHE A 174 -0.09 2.61 0.82
N GLY A 175 0.73 1.67 0.32
CA GLY A 175 1.95 2.01 -0.38
C GLY A 175 1.70 2.86 -1.64
N VAL A 176 0.75 2.44 -2.47
CA VAL A 176 0.32 3.23 -3.64
C VAL A 176 -0.18 4.61 -3.21
N GLY A 177 -1.00 4.65 -2.16
CA GLY A 177 -1.54 5.90 -1.63
C GLY A 177 -0.47 6.85 -1.07
N ALA A 178 0.54 6.33 -0.40
CA ALA A 178 1.65 7.12 0.15
C ALA A 178 2.52 7.72 -0.95
N ILE A 179 2.77 6.99 -2.05
CA ILE A 179 3.42 7.53 -3.25
C ILE A 179 2.55 8.61 -3.89
N ALA A 180 1.23 8.40 -4.01
CA ALA A 180 0.34 9.39 -4.58
C ALA A 180 0.25 10.67 -3.70
N ALA A 181 0.11 10.51 -2.39
CA ALA A 181 0.00 11.62 -1.44
C ALA A 181 1.28 12.46 -1.37
N ASN A 182 2.43 11.86 -1.69
CA ASN A 182 3.73 12.51 -1.81
C ASN A 182 3.70 13.74 -2.74
N THR A 183 2.93 13.68 -3.83
CA THR A 183 2.70 14.81 -4.77
C THR A 183 2.27 16.11 -4.08
N GLN A 184 1.70 16.01 -2.89
CA GLN A 184 1.15 17.15 -2.16
C GLN A 184 2.10 17.76 -1.14
N PHE A 185 3.17 17.04 -0.77
CA PHE A 185 4.09 17.46 0.30
C PHE A 185 5.55 17.16 -0.06
N PRO A 186 6.17 17.94 -0.98
CA PRO A 186 7.54 17.71 -1.44
C PRO A 186 8.59 17.62 -0.33
N SER A 187 8.38 18.33 0.78
CA SER A 187 9.28 18.29 1.95
C SER A 187 9.30 16.95 2.69
N LEU A 188 8.27 16.12 2.51
CA LEU A 188 8.14 14.80 3.12
C LEU A 188 8.40 13.67 2.15
N ALA A 189 8.66 14.02 0.89
CA ALA A 189 8.55 13.10 -0.22
C ALA A 189 9.36 11.84 -0.07
N VAL A 190 10.60 11.99 0.39
CA VAL A 190 11.51 10.88 0.58
C VAL A 190 11.07 9.97 1.74
N PHE A 191 10.46 10.56 2.78
CA PHE A 191 9.88 9.79 3.88
C PHE A 191 8.63 9.05 3.42
N SER A 192 7.66 9.73 2.79
CA SER A 192 6.44 9.12 2.23
C SER A 192 6.76 7.99 1.25
N TYR A 193 7.80 8.17 0.46
CA TYR A 193 8.30 7.15 -0.47
C TYR A 193 8.89 5.94 0.26
N MET A 194 9.74 6.15 1.26
CA MET A 194 10.27 5.07 2.09
C MET A 194 9.17 4.33 2.87
N PHE A 195 8.15 5.05 3.38
CA PHE A 195 6.93 4.47 3.94
C PHE A 195 6.16 3.60 2.94
N ALA A 196 6.08 4.06 1.70
CA ALA A 196 5.40 3.32 0.67
C ALA A 196 6.13 2.01 0.36
N LEU A 197 7.45 2.06 0.22
CA LEU A 197 8.26 0.89 -0.05
C LEU A 197 8.14 -0.16 1.06
N THR A 198 8.15 0.25 2.32
CA THR A 198 8.00 -0.69 3.45
C THR A 198 6.65 -1.36 3.44
N ALA A 199 5.60 -0.60 3.13
CA ALA A 199 4.25 -1.13 3.00
C ALA A 199 4.14 -2.12 1.85
N LEU A 200 4.73 -1.81 0.69
CA LEU A 200 4.69 -2.65 -0.50
C LEU A 200 5.51 -3.92 -0.32
N HIS A 201 6.70 -3.82 0.27
CA HIS A 201 7.53 -4.96 0.61
C HIS A 201 6.84 -5.88 1.64
N LYS A 202 6.23 -5.28 2.67
CA LYS A 202 5.44 -6.02 3.64
C LYS A 202 4.21 -6.68 3.02
N ALA A 203 3.56 -6.03 2.05
CA ALA A 203 2.47 -6.64 1.32
C ALA A 203 2.91 -7.94 0.65
N SER A 204 4.02 -7.90 -0.07
CA SER A 204 4.59 -9.08 -0.72
C SER A 204 4.89 -10.20 0.29
N ARG A 205 5.48 -9.87 1.45
CA ARG A 205 5.70 -10.85 2.54
C ARG A 205 4.39 -11.41 3.09
N ASP A 206 3.41 -10.56 3.41
CA ASP A 206 2.10 -10.99 3.95
C ASP A 206 1.36 -11.94 2.99
N PHE A 207 1.56 -11.80 1.68
CA PHE A 207 1.03 -12.73 0.69
C PHE A 207 1.84 -14.03 0.55
N VAL A 208 3.13 -14.06 0.87
CA VAL A 208 3.99 -15.26 0.80
C VAL A 208 3.91 -16.08 2.08
N SER A 209 3.96 -15.44 3.25
CA SER A 209 3.87 -16.09 4.57
C SER A 209 2.49 -16.71 4.88
N GLY A 210 1.53 -16.63 3.94
CA GLY A 210 0.26 -17.35 4.00
C GLY A 210 0.30 -18.72 3.30
N ASP A 211 1.28 -18.95 2.42
CA ASP A 211 1.47 -20.19 1.65
C ASP A 211 2.36 -21.20 2.39
N GLU A 212 3.32 -20.72 3.19
CA GLU A 212 4.12 -21.56 4.08
C GLU A 212 3.28 -21.91 5.32
N GLY A 213 2.70 -23.11 5.29
CA GLY A 213 2.28 -23.77 6.53
C GLY A 213 3.47 -23.80 7.48
N ASN A 214 3.26 -23.30 8.70
CA ASN A 214 4.21 -23.45 9.80
C ASN A 214 4.67 -24.92 9.83
N PRO A 215 5.95 -25.24 9.61
CA PRO A 215 6.50 -26.49 10.08
C PRO A 215 6.82 -26.26 11.56
N ASP A 216 5.84 -26.54 12.41
CA ASP A 216 6.13 -27.04 13.76
C ASP A 216 6.01 -28.57 13.69
#